data_AF-A0A662IR21-F1
#
_entry.id   AF-A0A662IR21-F1
#
_cell.length_a   1.000
_cell.length_b   1.000
_cell.length_c   1.000
_cell.angle_alpha   90.00
_cell.angle_beta   90.00
_cell.angle_gamma   90.00
#
_symmetry.space_group_name_H-M   'P 1'
#
loop_
_entity.id
_entity.type
_entity.pdbx_description
1 polymer ?
#
loop_
_entity_poly.entity_id
_entity_poly.type
_entity_poly.pdbx_seq_one_letter_code
_entity_poly.pdbx_strand_id
1 'polypeptide(L)'
;MWFELLDFSKLGQEDRYRILDYLIEKLGRDRVQSLLGISRVSMWRLLNRRAPITDDCLRKMLENISRDEFNSIVSAERRLRALGVVRDDGTINYSLALELLALASRDEYLKQLVVRFCVENFREDLRKMLGMSLASIEFKWSDDFERYLQEFKKRRLVRSPETIAYYKNIFMQHLEGKRLTESLVSYVVNHKNQWLRNVFRHYVQYLYSRRKISVEVYAWLMEVVPSRKYKLDVREYPIKMEAVVRTLRELREKHPLYYLVYRLMLESGLRVNHALMFIKAYSPSDVIEVPGVDVITGRLVILDAHCRYYLGVRDSVKPCEWVFFSKDLLPLLEAFKGVNVSRHALLKYVKGHGLLLPKYLRKVNWRIITRAIPDKDVCRFIQSRLGEIA
;
A
#
# COMPACT_ATOMS: atom_id res chain seq x y z
N MET A 1 48.81 -34.06 18.12
CA MET A 1 48.24 -33.65 16.80
C MET A 1 46.72 -33.75 16.80
N TRP A 2 45.98 -33.03 15.93
CA TRP A 2 44.51 -32.93 16.01
C TRP A 2 43.76 -34.26 15.88
N PHE A 3 44.36 -35.26 15.23
CA PHE A 3 43.79 -36.59 15.02
C PHE A 3 44.03 -37.57 16.18
N GLU A 4 44.79 -37.21 17.22
CA GLU A 4 44.97 -38.04 18.42
C GLU A 4 43.70 -38.14 19.28
N LEU A 5 42.76 -37.20 19.10
CA LEU A 5 41.45 -37.19 19.74
C LEU A 5 40.41 -38.00 18.97
N LEU A 6 40.77 -38.57 17.82
CA LEU A 6 39.84 -39.38 17.01
C LEU A 6 39.88 -40.84 17.46
N ASP A 7 38.71 -41.41 17.65
CA ASP A 7 38.55 -42.86 17.78
C ASP A 7 38.59 -43.52 16.40
N PHE A 8 39.73 -44.12 16.05
CA PHE A 8 39.96 -44.74 14.74
C PHE A 8 39.03 -45.93 14.46
N SER A 9 38.49 -46.57 15.50
CA SER A 9 37.53 -47.67 15.35
C SER A 9 36.21 -47.22 14.72
N LYS A 10 35.88 -45.92 14.85
CA LYS A 10 34.67 -45.31 14.28
C LYS A 10 34.85 -44.85 12.83
N LEU A 11 36.07 -44.90 12.28
CA LEU A 11 36.34 -44.62 10.87
C LEU A 11 36.30 -45.92 10.07
N GLY A 12 35.19 -46.15 9.38
CA GLY A 12 35.01 -47.30 8.50
C GLY A 12 36.01 -47.32 7.34
N GLN A 13 36.20 -48.49 6.75
CA GLN A 13 37.18 -48.69 5.66
C GLN A 13 36.94 -47.78 4.46
N GLU A 14 35.68 -47.46 4.16
CA GLU A 14 35.33 -46.55 3.06
C GLU A 14 35.85 -45.11 3.27
N ASP A 15 35.79 -44.60 4.50
CA ASP A 15 36.36 -43.28 4.83
C ASP A 15 37.88 -43.31 4.74
N ARG A 16 38.49 -44.41 5.19
CA ARG A 16 39.94 -44.60 5.07
C ARG A 16 40.39 -44.63 3.60
N TYR A 17 39.63 -45.26 2.70
CA TYR A 17 39.94 -45.25 1.28
C TYR A 17 39.77 -43.87 0.67
N ARG A 18 38.77 -43.08 1.06
CA ARG A 18 38.62 -41.69 0.59
C ARG A 18 39.76 -40.79 1.03
N ILE A 19 40.24 -40.99 2.26
CA ILE A 19 41.44 -40.31 2.77
C ILE A 19 42.67 -40.68 1.93
N LEU A 20 42.81 -41.96 1.57
CA LEU A 20 43.86 -42.44 0.67
C LEU A 20 43.75 -41.82 -0.73
N ASP A 21 42.56 -41.84 -1.33
CA ASP A 21 42.29 -41.30 -2.66
C ASP A 21 42.62 -39.80 -2.71
N TYR A 22 42.17 -39.03 -1.71
CA TYR A 22 42.49 -37.61 -1.56
C TYR A 22 44.00 -37.34 -1.44
N LEU A 23 44.71 -38.14 -0.65
CA LEU A 23 46.16 -38.00 -0.51
C LEU A 23 46.90 -38.31 -1.81
N ILE A 24 46.41 -39.26 -2.61
CA ILE A 24 46.99 -39.59 -3.91
C ILE A 24 46.78 -38.46 -4.89
N GLU A 25 45.59 -37.84 -4.91
CA GLU A 25 45.33 -36.65 -5.71
C GLU A 25 46.24 -35.48 -5.30
N LYS A 26 46.45 -35.29 -3.99
CA LYS A 26 47.24 -34.18 -3.43
C LYS A 26 48.75 -34.34 -3.60
N LEU A 27 49.29 -35.53 -3.33
CA LEU A 27 50.73 -35.77 -3.19
C LEU A 27 51.31 -36.65 -4.31
N GLY A 28 50.46 -37.30 -5.09
CA GLY A 28 50.86 -38.28 -6.10
C GLY A 28 51.12 -39.67 -5.51
N ARG A 29 50.80 -40.71 -6.30
CA ARG A 29 50.85 -42.13 -5.91
C ARG A 29 52.20 -42.57 -5.34
N ASP A 30 53.31 -42.21 -5.99
CA ASP A 30 54.64 -42.67 -5.60
C ASP A 30 55.09 -42.08 -4.25
N ARG A 31 54.67 -40.84 -3.98
CA ARG A 31 54.95 -40.15 -2.72
C ARG A 31 54.11 -40.75 -1.59
N VAL A 32 52.84 -41.03 -1.83
CA VAL A 32 51.96 -41.71 -0.85
C VAL A 32 52.44 -43.13 -0.56
N GLN A 33 52.88 -43.88 -1.58
CA GLN A 33 53.44 -45.22 -1.38
C GLN A 33 54.69 -45.20 -0.47
N SER A 34 55.60 -44.25 -0.73
CA SER A 34 56.81 -44.07 0.08
C SER A 34 56.48 -43.67 1.51
N LEU A 35 55.49 -42.78 1.68
CA LEU A 35 55.02 -42.29 2.97
C LEU A 35 54.41 -43.39 3.84
N LEU A 36 53.62 -44.28 3.25
CA LEU A 36 53.03 -45.41 3.95
C LEU A 36 54.06 -46.52 4.26
N GLY A 37 55.20 -46.52 3.57
CA GLY A 37 56.24 -47.53 3.72
C GLY A 37 55.82 -48.91 3.20
N ILE A 38 54.99 -48.95 2.16
CA ILE A 38 54.39 -50.19 1.63
C ILE A 38 54.90 -50.54 0.23
N SER A 39 54.84 -51.84 -0.10
CA SER A 39 55.23 -52.32 -1.44
C SER A 39 54.28 -51.84 -2.54
N ARG A 40 54.74 -51.84 -3.80
CA ARG A 40 53.91 -51.55 -4.99
C ARG A 40 52.66 -52.44 -5.06
N VAL A 41 52.80 -53.71 -4.68
CA VAL A 41 51.70 -54.70 -4.66
C VAL A 41 50.70 -54.35 -3.57
N SER A 42 51.16 -54.00 -2.37
CA SER A 42 50.29 -53.57 -1.27
C SER A 42 49.52 -52.29 -1.63
N MET A 43 50.20 -51.30 -2.22
CA MET A 43 49.57 -50.07 -2.71
C MET A 43 48.49 -50.36 -3.75
N TRP A 44 48.75 -51.26 -4.71
CA TRP A 44 47.75 -51.68 -5.68
C TRP A 44 46.55 -52.36 -5.02
N ARG A 45 46.75 -53.21 -3.99
CA ARG A 45 45.65 -53.85 -3.25
C ARG A 45 44.80 -52.85 -2.49
N LEU A 46 45.39 -51.82 -1.87
CA LEU A 46 44.65 -50.75 -1.19
C LEU A 46 43.83 -49.93 -2.19
N LEU A 47 44.43 -49.51 -3.31
CA LEU A 47 43.75 -48.76 -4.37
C LEU A 47 42.56 -49.51 -4.98
N ASN A 48 42.68 -50.84 -5.11
CA ASN A 48 41.61 -51.70 -5.60
C ASN A 48 40.69 -52.22 -4.49
N ARG A 49 40.82 -51.70 -3.26
CA ARG A 49 39.99 -52.07 -2.09
C ARG A 49 40.00 -53.56 -1.76
N ARG A 50 41.09 -54.25 -2.13
CA ARG A 50 41.34 -55.69 -1.90
C ARG A 50 42.09 -55.97 -0.61
N ALA A 51 42.45 -54.94 0.15
CA ALA A 51 43.07 -55.03 1.46
C ALA A 51 42.64 -53.84 2.32
N PRO A 52 42.30 -54.04 3.61
CA PRO A 52 41.89 -52.95 4.48
C PRO A 52 43.07 -52.02 4.81
N ILE A 53 42.77 -50.74 5.02
CA ILE A 53 43.72 -49.77 5.55
C ILE A 53 43.78 -49.93 7.07
N THR A 54 44.96 -50.27 7.57
CA THR A 54 45.25 -50.44 9.00
C THR A 54 45.30 -49.10 9.71
N ASP A 55 45.19 -49.13 11.05
CA ASP A 55 45.29 -47.92 11.89
C ASP A 55 46.65 -47.23 11.76
N ASP A 56 47.73 -48.00 11.54
CA ASP A 56 49.06 -47.47 11.27
C ASP A 56 49.12 -46.69 9.95
N CYS A 57 48.54 -47.25 8.88
CA CYS A 57 48.41 -46.56 7.60
C CYS A 57 47.53 -45.31 7.73
N LEU A 58 46.41 -45.40 8.45
CA LEU A 58 45.51 -44.28 8.69
C LEU A 58 46.22 -43.15 9.45
N ARG A 59 47.02 -43.46 10.48
CA ARG A 59 47.79 -42.46 11.24
C ARG A 59 48.74 -41.69 10.33
N LYS A 60 49.55 -42.40 9.53
CA LYS A 60 50.49 -41.80 8.56
C LYS A 60 49.77 -40.92 7.54
N MET A 61 48.59 -41.34 7.08
CA MET A 61 47.76 -40.52 6.20
C MET A 61 47.29 -39.23 6.88
N LEU A 62 46.79 -39.31 8.11
CA LEU A 62 46.24 -38.16 8.85
C LEU A 62 47.33 -37.13 9.25
N GLU A 63 48.58 -37.55 9.40
CA GLU A 63 49.74 -36.64 9.59
C GLU A 63 49.93 -35.66 8.43
N ASN A 64 49.37 -35.96 7.26
CA ASN A 64 49.56 -35.21 6.02
C ASN A 64 48.30 -34.47 5.54
N ILE A 65 47.29 -34.40 6.40
CA ILE A 65 46.00 -33.74 6.12
C ILE A 65 45.70 -32.76 7.26
N SER A 66 45.25 -31.55 6.90
CA SER A 66 44.79 -30.58 7.88
C SER A 66 43.42 -30.96 8.45
N ARG A 67 43.05 -30.40 9.61
CA ARG A 67 41.72 -30.64 10.20
C ARG A 67 40.59 -30.25 9.22
N ASP A 68 40.76 -29.17 8.47
CA ASP A 68 39.73 -28.68 7.53
C ASP A 68 39.63 -29.55 6.28
N GLU A 69 40.75 -30.05 5.76
CA GLU A 69 40.76 -31.01 4.66
C GLU A 69 40.07 -32.32 5.09
N PHE A 70 40.38 -32.84 6.29
CA PHE A 70 39.67 -34.00 6.84
C PHE A 70 38.15 -33.74 7.02
N ASN A 71 37.77 -32.55 7.49
CA ASN A 71 36.36 -32.16 7.62
C ASN A 71 35.62 -32.17 6.28
N SER A 72 36.32 -31.82 5.19
CA SER A 72 35.74 -31.82 3.84
C SER A 72 35.59 -33.23 3.27
N ILE A 73 36.46 -34.18 3.67
CA ILE A 73 36.47 -35.57 3.20
C ILE A 73 35.41 -36.41 3.92
N VAL A 74 35.24 -36.20 5.23
CA VAL A 74 34.28 -36.94 6.08
C VAL A 74 33.05 -36.07 6.28
N SER A 75 32.04 -36.23 5.42
CA SER A 75 30.83 -35.39 5.39
C SER A 75 30.23 -35.08 6.77
N ALA A 76 29.71 -33.85 6.95
CA ALA A 76 29.16 -33.35 8.20
C ALA A 76 28.14 -34.30 8.86
N GLU A 77 27.37 -35.03 8.06
CA GLU A 77 26.40 -36.03 8.52
C GLU A 77 27.06 -37.21 9.25
N ARG A 78 28.22 -37.70 8.77
CA ARG A 78 28.97 -38.79 9.42
C ARG A 78 29.60 -38.34 10.73
N ARG A 79 30.01 -37.06 10.82
CA ARG A 79 30.45 -36.46 12.09
C ARG A 79 29.31 -36.38 13.10
N LEU A 80 28.12 -35.96 12.67
CA LEU A 80 26.94 -35.92 13.53
C LEU A 80 26.52 -37.33 13.98
N ARG A 81 26.75 -38.37 13.15
CA ARG A 81 26.60 -39.77 13.57
C ARG A 81 27.63 -40.20 14.62
N ALA A 82 28.91 -39.88 14.40
CA ALA A 82 29.97 -40.20 15.37
C ALA A 82 29.77 -39.51 16.75
N LEU A 83 29.11 -38.34 16.75
CA LEU A 83 28.74 -37.58 17.95
C LEU A 83 27.37 -37.99 18.54
N GLY A 84 26.66 -38.93 17.92
CA GLY A 84 25.37 -39.43 18.40
C GLY A 84 24.18 -38.49 18.18
N VAL A 85 24.37 -37.40 17.42
CA VAL A 85 23.30 -36.45 17.04
C VAL A 85 22.39 -37.07 15.98
N VAL A 86 22.97 -37.86 15.08
CA VAL A 86 22.24 -38.69 14.12
C VAL A 86 22.49 -40.15 14.48
N ARG A 87 21.45 -40.97 14.54
CA ARG A 87 21.54 -42.41 14.80
C ARG A 87 21.97 -43.17 13.56
N ASP A 88 22.35 -44.43 13.73
CA ASP A 88 22.82 -45.28 12.62
C ASP A 88 21.74 -45.50 11.54
N ASP A 89 20.46 -45.44 11.93
CA ASP A 89 19.29 -45.51 11.05
C ASP A 89 18.98 -44.18 10.32
N GLY A 90 19.78 -43.13 10.55
CA GLY A 90 19.59 -41.80 9.95
C GLY A 90 18.59 -40.90 10.68
N THR A 91 17.98 -41.36 11.78
CA THR A 91 17.07 -40.54 12.59
C THR A 91 17.84 -39.59 13.50
N ILE A 92 17.27 -38.42 13.79
CA ILE A 92 17.89 -37.43 14.69
C ILE A 92 17.63 -37.85 16.14
N ASN A 93 18.67 -37.83 16.96
CA ASN A 93 18.52 -37.95 18.41
C ASN A 93 17.99 -36.64 19.00
N TYR A 94 16.66 -36.53 19.08
CA TYR A 94 15.99 -35.30 19.54
C TYR A 94 16.43 -34.83 20.93
N SER A 95 16.74 -35.74 21.85
CA SER A 95 17.21 -35.36 23.20
C SER A 95 18.53 -34.61 23.13
N LEU A 96 19.51 -35.17 22.43
CA LEU A 96 20.83 -34.57 22.27
C LEU A 96 20.76 -33.28 21.44
N ALA A 97 19.91 -33.25 20.41
CA ALA A 97 19.69 -32.04 19.61
C ALA A 97 19.08 -30.90 20.46
N LEU A 98 18.12 -31.21 21.33
CA LEU A 98 17.52 -30.23 22.25
C LEU A 98 18.52 -29.75 23.29
N GLU A 99 19.37 -30.63 23.83
CA GLU A 99 20.45 -30.24 24.75
C GLU A 99 21.47 -29.31 24.08
N LEU A 100 21.87 -29.61 22.84
CA LEU A 100 22.75 -28.73 22.06
C LEU A 100 22.11 -27.36 21.82
N LEU A 101 20.81 -27.29 21.51
CA LEU A 101 20.08 -26.03 21.38
C LEU A 101 19.97 -25.29 22.73
N ALA A 102 19.75 -26.01 23.83
CA ALA A 102 19.70 -25.43 25.17
C ALA A 102 21.05 -24.82 25.56
N LEU A 103 22.16 -25.50 25.25
CA LEU A 103 23.52 -24.95 25.41
C LEU A 103 23.74 -23.74 24.52
N ALA A 104 23.39 -23.84 23.23
CA ALA A 104 23.52 -22.74 22.27
C ALA A 104 22.72 -21.49 22.68
N SER A 105 21.58 -21.65 23.35
CA SER A 105 20.76 -20.52 23.80
C SER A 105 21.38 -19.74 24.98
N ARG A 106 22.33 -20.32 25.71
CA ARG A 106 23.08 -19.67 26.80
C ARG A 106 24.28 -18.86 26.31
N ASP A 107 24.74 -19.13 25.10
CA ASP A 107 25.80 -18.38 24.44
C ASP A 107 25.20 -17.32 23.51
N GLU A 108 25.53 -16.04 23.72
CA GLU A 108 24.87 -14.95 22.99
C GLU A 108 25.20 -14.99 21.49
N TYR A 109 26.39 -15.45 21.09
CA TYR A 109 26.76 -15.53 19.68
C TYR A 109 26.00 -16.65 18.96
N LEU A 110 25.98 -17.86 19.53
CA LEU A 110 25.24 -19.00 18.98
C LEU A 110 23.74 -18.74 18.96
N LYS A 111 23.19 -18.11 20.00
CA LYS A 111 21.80 -17.65 20.02
C LYS A 111 21.48 -16.74 18.84
N GLN A 112 22.33 -15.75 18.54
CA GLN A 112 22.14 -14.87 17.38
C GLN A 112 22.20 -15.63 16.05
N LEU A 113 23.10 -16.62 15.93
CA LEU A 113 23.18 -17.48 14.75
C LEU A 113 21.93 -18.35 14.58
N VAL A 114 21.40 -18.93 15.65
CA VAL A 114 20.15 -19.71 15.63
C VAL A 114 18.97 -18.84 15.20
N VAL A 115 18.85 -17.62 15.74
CA VAL A 115 17.78 -16.69 15.34
C VAL A 115 17.90 -16.34 13.85
N ARG A 116 19.11 -16.00 13.38
CA ARG A 116 19.34 -15.68 11.96
C ARG A 116 18.98 -16.87 11.06
N PHE A 117 19.45 -18.06 11.40
CA PHE A 117 19.14 -19.29 10.69
C PHE A 117 17.62 -19.52 10.60
N CYS A 118 16.90 -19.33 11.70
CA CYS A 118 15.45 -19.49 11.71
C CYS A 118 14.73 -18.47 10.80
N VAL A 119 15.18 -17.21 10.80
CA VAL A 119 14.60 -16.16 9.95
C VAL A 119 14.87 -16.42 8.46
N GLU A 120 16.08 -16.87 8.12
CA GLU A 120 16.49 -17.12 6.73
C GLU A 120 15.80 -18.36 6.13
N ASN A 121 15.61 -19.41 6.95
CA ASN A 121 15.14 -20.72 6.45
C ASN A 121 13.66 -21.02 6.74
N PHE A 122 13.07 -20.43 7.78
CA PHE A 122 11.70 -20.76 8.24
C PHE A 122 10.77 -19.54 8.30
N ARG A 123 10.98 -18.56 7.42
CA ARG A 123 10.25 -17.28 7.45
C ARG A 123 8.73 -17.45 7.47
N GLU A 124 8.17 -18.33 6.63
CA GLU A 124 6.73 -18.55 6.54
C GLU A 124 6.16 -19.29 7.75
N ASP A 125 6.90 -20.24 8.30
CA ASP A 125 6.47 -20.99 9.49
C ASP A 125 6.53 -20.12 10.74
N LEU A 126 7.54 -19.24 10.86
CA LEU A 126 7.59 -18.18 11.87
C LEU A 126 6.40 -17.21 11.74
N ARG A 127 6.02 -16.84 10.50
CA ARG A 127 4.83 -16.00 10.26
C ARG A 127 3.54 -16.67 10.77
N LYS A 128 3.37 -17.97 10.49
CA LYS A 128 2.22 -18.74 10.96
C LYS A 128 2.21 -18.87 12.49
N MET A 129 3.34 -19.25 13.10
CA MET A 129 3.46 -19.44 14.55
C MET A 129 3.22 -18.16 15.35
N LEU A 130 3.69 -17.02 14.86
CA LEU A 130 3.50 -15.71 15.50
C LEU A 130 2.08 -15.13 15.29
N GLY A 131 1.14 -15.91 14.75
CA GLY A 131 -0.23 -15.46 14.53
C GLY A 131 -0.35 -14.38 13.44
N MET A 132 0.68 -14.18 12.60
CA MET A 132 0.65 -13.27 11.45
C MET A 132 -0.11 -13.87 10.26
N SER A 133 -1.02 -14.84 10.51
CA SER A 133 -1.94 -15.34 9.51
C SER A 133 -3.02 -14.28 9.26
N LEU A 134 -2.86 -13.54 8.15
CA LEU A 134 -3.82 -12.57 7.64
C LEU A 134 -5.24 -13.15 7.57
N ALA A 135 -5.37 -14.46 7.31
CA ALA A 135 -6.64 -15.15 7.10
C ALA A 135 -7.55 -15.20 8.34
N SER A 136 -7.08 -14.82 9.52
CA SER A 136 -7.92 -14.67 10.73
C SER A 136 -8.77 -13.40 10.74
N ILE A 137 -8.41 -12.40 9.92
CA ILE A 137 -9.08 -11.10 9.91
C ILE A 137 -10.24 -11.11 8.92
N GLU A 138 -11.46 -11.07 9.44
CA GLU A 138 -12.69 -10.91 8.65
C GLU A 138 -13.07 -9.43 8.54
N PHE A 139 -13.39 -9.00 7.34
CA PHE A 139 -13.83 -7.64 7.04
C PHE A 139 -15.29 -7.47 7.41
N LYS A 140 -15.55 -6.56 8.35
CA LYS A 140 -16.92 -6.16 8.75
C LYS A 140 -17.03 -4.66 8.82
N TRP A 141 -18.10 -4.12 8.26
CA TRP A 141 -18.43 -2.72 8.37
C TRP A 141 -19.10 -2.45 9.72
N SER A 142 -18.35 -1.85 10.64
CA SER A 142 -18.83 -1.49 11.98
C SER A 142 -19.00 0.02 12.16
N ASP A 143 -19.78 0.42 13.14
CA ASP A 143 -19.92 1.83 13.54
C ASP A 143 -18.57 2.43 13.96
N ASP A 144 -17.71 1.63 14.59
CA ASP A 144 -16.33 2.02 14.90
C ASP A 144 -15.52 2.38 13.65
N PHE A 145 -15.72 1.65 12.55
CA PHE A 145 -15.06 1.95 11.29
C PHE A 145 -15.62 3.23 10.65
N GLU A 146 -16.94 3.44 10.70
CA GLU A 146 -17.55 4.70 10.26
C GLU A 146 -17.00 5.91 11.05
N ARG A 147 -16.98 5.81 12.38
CA ARG A 147 -16.40 6.83 13.26
C ARG A 147 -14.93 7.07 12.98
N TYR A 148 -14.16 6.00 12.74
CA TYR A 148 -12.76 6.14 12.35
C TYR A 148 -12.59 6.99 11.09
N LEU A 149 -13.42 6.78 10.06
CA LEU A 149 -13.38 7.56 8.82
C LEU A 149 -13.70 9.05 9.04
N GLN A 150 -14.60 9.35 9.98
CA GLN A 150 -15.11 10.69 10.23
C GLN A 150 -14.25 11.52 11.20
N GLU A 151 -13.66 10.87 12.21
CA GLU A 151 -13.07 11.56 13.38
C GLU A 151 -11.58 11.26 13.58
N PHE A 152 -11.15 10.00 13.40
CA PHE A 152 -9.85 9.53 13.91
C PHE A 152 -8.77 9.29 12.85
N LYS A 153 -9.16 9.26 11.58
CA LYS A 153 -8.20 9.04 10.50
C LYS A 153 -7.17 10.18 10.48
N LYS A 154 -5.88 9.83 10.60
CA LYS A 154 -4.74 10.78 10.66
C LYS A 154 -4.66 11.75 9.47
N ARG A 155 -5.21 11.36 8.32
CA ARG A 155 -5.32 12.21 7.12
C ARG A 155 -6.79 12.53 6.87
N ARG A 156 -7.05 13.42 5.91
CA ARG A 156 -8.36 13.78 5.34
C ARG A 156 -9.55 12.87 5.73
N LEU A 157 -10.36 13.41 6.64
CA LEU A 157 -11.58 12.84 7.18
C LEU A 157 -12.68 12.76 6.12
N VAL A 158 -13.57 11.77 6.26
CA VAL A 158 -14.72 11.56 5.37
C VAL A 158 -15.99 11.98 6.10
N ARG A 159 -16.24 13.29 6.13
CA ARG A 159 -17.37 13.87 6.88
C ARG A 159 -18.72 13.84 6.15
N SER A 160 -18.73 13.67 4.82
CA SER A 160 -19.96 13.69 4.03
C SER A 160 -20.75 12.38 4.20
N PRO A 161 -22.03 12.45 4.66
CA PRO A 161 -22.88 11.27 4.80
C PRO A 161 -23.06 10.50 3.49
N GLU A 162 -23.13 11.20 2.35
CA GLU A 162 -23.26 10.57 1.03
C GLU A 162 -22.01 9.78 0.66
N THR A 163 -20.84 10.27 1.05
CA THR A 163 -19.57 9.58 0.81
C THR A 163 -19.46 8.34 1.69
N ILE A 164 -19.88 8.42 2.95
CA ILE A 164 -19.95 7.27 3.86
C ILE A 164 -20.92 6.22 3.31
N ALA A 165 -22.13 6.60 2.91
CA ALA A 165 -23.10 5.68 2.32
C ALA A 165 -22.56 5.02 1.04
N TYR A 166 -21.87 5.78 0.19
CA TYR A 166 -21.22 5.24 -1.01
C TYR A 166 -20.12 4.22 -0.67
N TYR A 167 -19.26 4.53 0.30
CA TYR A 167 -18.20 3.62 0.74
C TYR A 167 -18.77 2.36 1.39
N LYS A 168 -19.81 2.50 2.22
CA LYS A 168 -20.53 1.39 2.84
C LYS A 168 -21.08 0.45 1.77
N ASN A 169 -21.76 0.97 0.76
CA ASN A 169 -22.28 0.16 -0.33
C ASN A 169 -21.17 -0.63 -1.05
N ILE A 170 -20.04 0.01 -1.39
CA ILE A 170 -18.88 -0.68 -1.99
C ILE A 170 -18.34 -1.77 -1.06
N PHE A 171 -18.22 -1.48 0.24
CA PHE A 171 -17.71 -2.43 1.22
C PHE A 171 -18.63 -3.64 1.34
N MET A 172 -19.93 -3.40 1.54
CA MET A 172 -20.94 -4.45 1.67
C MET A 172 -20.96 -5.37 0.44
N GLN A 173 -20.83 -4.81 -0.76
CA GLN A 173 -20.84 -5.60 -2.00
C GLN A 173 -19.58 -6.44 -2.21
N HIS A 174 -18.42 -5.98 -1.75
CA HIS A 174 -17.14 -6.52 -2.22
C HIS A 174 -16.23 -7.05 -1.11
N LEU A 175 -16.39 -6.62 0.14
CA LEU A 175 -15.46 -6.87 1.24
C LEU A 175 -16.13 -7.51 2.46
N GLU A 176 -17.39 -7.19 2.75
CA GLU A 176 -18.11 -7.72 3.91
C GLU A 176 -18.07 -9.25 3.99
N GLY A 177 -17.75 -9.77 5.17
CA GLY A 177 -17.63 -11.20 5.46
C GLY A 177 -16.40 -11.89 4.85
N LYS A 178 -15.57 -11.17 4.07
CA LYS A 178 -14.37 -11.75 3.46
C LYS A 178 -13.18 -11.69 4.41
N ARG A 179 -12.33 -12.71 4.33
CA ARG A 179 -11.07 -12.77 5.10
C ARG A 179 -9.93 -12.09 4.35
N LEU A 180 -9.00 -11.48 5.10
CA LEU A 180 -7.80 -10.89 4.53
C LEU A 180 -6.86 -11.98 4.00
N THR A 181 -6.98 -12.27 2.71
CA THR A 181 -6.15 -13.25 2.00
C THR A 181 -5.47 -12.61 0.80
N GLU A 182 -4.41 -13.23 0.28
CA GLU A 182 -3.77 -12.78 -0.96
C GLU A 182 -4.73 -12.79 -2.16
N SER A 183 -5.69 -13.73 -2.17
CA SER A 183 -6.74 -13.78 -3.19
C SER A 183 -7.67 -12.57 -3.13
N LEU A 184 -8.05 -12.12 -1.92
CA LEU A 184 -8.83 -10.89 -1.74
C LEU A 184 -8.03 -9.66 -2.18
N VAL A 185 -6.75 -9.59 -1.82
CA VAL A 185 -5.86 -8.50 -2.24
C VAL A 185 -5.77 -8.43 -3.76
N SER A 186 -5.52 -9.58 -4.41
CA SER A 186 -5.45 -9.70 -5.87
C SER A 186 -6.75 -9.29 -6.55
N TYR A 187 -7.90 -9.69 -6.00
CA TYR A 187 -9.22 -9.27 -6.46
C TYR A 187 -9.37 -7.73 -6.40
N VAL A 188 -9.01 -7.12 -5.27
CA VAL A 188 -9.13 -5.67 -5.05
C VAL A 188 -8.21 -4.89 -6.00
N VAL A 189 -6.96 -5.33 -6.19
CA VAL A 189 -5.98 -4.67 -7.07
C VAL A 189 -6.49 -4.61 -8.52
N ASN A 190 -6.99 -5.73 -9.02
CA ASN A 190 -7.42 -5.91 -10.41
C ASN A 190 -8.85 -5.43 -10.69
N HIS A 191 -9.59 -5.00 -9.66
CA HIS A 191 -10.97 -4.58 -9.83
C HIS A 191 -11.10 -3.29 -10.67
N LYS A 192 -12.08 -3.26 -11.59
CA LYS A 192 -12.35 -2.10 -12.45
C LYS A 192 -12.71 -0.84 -11.65
N ASN A 193 -13.46 -1.02 -10.56
CA ASN A 193 -13.82 0.09 -9.68
C ASN A 193 -12.65 0.46 -8.75
N GLN A 194 -11.95 1.54 -9.10
CA GLN A 194 -10.81 2.04 -8.33
C GLN A 194 -11.19 2.53 -6.92
N TRP A 195 -12.47 2.80 -6.64
CA TRP A 195 -12.92 3.15 -5.29
C TRP A 195 -12.86 1.98 -4.33
N LEU A 196 -13.00 0.74 -4.81
CA LEU A 196 -12.82 -0.46 -3.99
C LEU A 196 -11.42 -0.48 -3.34
N ARG A 197 -10.38 -0.15 -4.13
CA ARG A 197 -9.01 -0.02 -3.61
C ARG A 197 -8.90 1.02 -2.50
N ASN A 198 -9.57 2.16 -2.65
CA ASN A 198 -9.55 3.20 -1.62
C ASN A 198 -10.28 2.75 -0.34
N VAL A 199 -11.46 2.14 -0.48
CA VAL A 199 -12.24 1.63 0.67
C VAL A 199 -11.45 0.54 1.41
N PHE A 200 -10.86 -0.41 0.68
CA PHE A 200 -9.98 -1.43 1.24
C PHE A 200 -8.80 -0.81 2.01
N ARG A 201 -8.09 0.15 1.40
CA ARG A 201 -6.97 0.85 2.07
C ARG A 201 -7.42 1.58 3.33
N HIS A 202 -8.61 2.19 3.36
CA HIS A 202 -9.14 2.79 4.57
C HIS A 202 -9.39 1.77 5.67
N TYR A 203 -9.90 0.60 5.33
CA TYR A 203 -10.10 -0.47 6.29
C TYR A 203 -8.77 -1.01 6.83
N VAL A 204 -7.75 -1.18 5.97
CA VAL A 204 -6.39 -1.55 6.38
C VAL A 204 -5.79 -0.52 7.34
N GLN A 205 -5.98 0.78 7.07
CA GLN A 205 -5.57 1.86 7.99
C GLN A 205 -6.29 1.78 9.34
N TYR A 206 -7.58 1.45 9.33
CA TYR A 206 -8.36 1.21 10.54
C TYR A 206 -7.83 0.01 11.33
N LEU A 207 -7.63 -1.14 10.69
CA LEU A 207 -7.06 -2.34 11.32
C LEU A 207 -5.70 -2.04 11.96
N TYR A 208 -4.84 -1.30 11.27
CA TYR A 208 -3.54 -0.88 11.80
C TYR A 208 -3.70 0.05 13.02
N SER A 209 -4.61 1.03 12.97
CA SER A 209 -4.86 1.92 14.10
C SER A 209 -5.38 1.19 15.35
N ARG A 210 -6.07 0.07 15.14
CA ARG A 210 -6.56 -0.83 16.21
C ARG A 210 -5.56 -1.91 16.59
N ARG A 211 -4.33 -1.86 16.07
CA ARG A 211 -3.25 -2.84 16.26
C ARG A 211 -3.67 -4.29 15.91
N LYS A 212 -4.59 -4.45 14.96
CA LYS A 212 -5.05 -5.76 14.46
C LYS A 212 -4.13 -6.36 13.38
N ILE A 213 -3.25 -5.54 12.80
CA ILE A 213 -2.21 -5.94 11.84
C ILE A 213 -0.88 -5.30 12.24
N SER A 214 0.22 -5.97 11.91
CA SER A 214 1.57 -5.46 12.16
C SER A 214 1.94 -4.33 11.18
N VAL A 215 3.07 -3.65 11.45
CA VAL A 215 3.59 -2.57 10.60
C VAL A 215 3.99 -3.10 9.23
N GLU A 216 4.56 -4.31 9.17
CA GLU A 216 5.02 -4.96 7.95
C GLU A 216 3.84 -5.32 7.04
N VAL A 217 2.78 -5.90 7.62
CA VAL A 217 1.54 -6.21 6.91
C VAL A 217 0.89 -4.94 6.38
N TYR A 218 0.82 -3.90 7.21
CA TYR A 218 0.30 -2.60 6.82
C TYR A 218 1.10 -2.01 5.65
N ALA A 219 2.43 -2.00 5.73
CA ALA A 219 3.31 -1.48 4.68
C ALA A 219 3.11 -2.24 3.36
N TRP A 220 3.14 -3.57 3.41
CA TRP A 220 2.92 -4.43 2.25
C TRP A 220 1.56 -4.20 1.58
N LEU A 221 0.46 -4.19 2.33
CA LEU A 221 -0.88 -3.94 1.78
C LEU A 221 -0.99 -2.54 1.16
N MET A 222 -0.34 -1.55 1.78
CA MET A 222 -0.34 -0.18 1.30
C MET A 222 0.56 0.04 0.08
N GLU A 223 1.52 -0.84 -0.16
CA GLU A 223 2.35 -0.85 -1.36
C GLU A 223 1.64 -1.59 -2.51
N VAL A 224 1.17 -2.81 -2.25
CA VAL A 224 0.57 -3.70 -3.26
C VAL A 224 -0.79 -3.20 -3.77
N VAL A 225 -1.61 -2.59 -2.90
CA VAL A 225 -2.91 -2.04 -3.32
C VAL A 225 -2.74 -0.57 -3.66
N PRO A 226 -2.46 -0.17 -4.91
CA PRO A 226 -2.18 1.22 -5.22
C PRO A 226 -3.38 2.10 -4.89
N SER A 227 -3.09 3.31 -4.41
CA SER A 227 -4.10 4.36 -4.34
C SER A 227 -4.68 4.65 -5.72
N ARG A 228 -5.86 5.27 -5.76
CA ARG A 228 -6.48 5.67 -7.03
C ARG A 228 -5.51 6.52 -7.87
N LYS A 229 -5.00 5.95 -8.96
CA LYS A 229 -4.19 6.68 -9.95
C LYS A 229 -5.06 7.75 -10.61
N TYR A 230 -4.75 9.02 -10.36
CA TYR A 230 -5.25 10.11 -11.19
C TYR A 230 -4.36 10.18 -12.42
N LYS A 231 -4.76 9.53 -13.52
CA LYS A 231 -4.20 9.90 -14.82
C LYS A 231 -4.66 11.33 -15.09
N LEU A 232 -3.73 12.22 -15.43
CA LEU A 232 -4.04 13.53 -15.97
C LEU A 232 -4.65 13.30 -17.36
N ASP A 233 -5.92 12.92 -17.38
CA ASP A 233 -6.67 12.69 -18.61
C ASP A 233 -7.04 14.08 -19.15
N VAL A 234 -6.15 14.64 -19.97
CA VAL A 234 -6.40 15.89 -20.72
C VAL A 234 -7.41 15.55 -21.82
N ARG A 235 -8.64 15.21 -21.42
CA ARG A 235 -9.73 15.12 -22.38
C ARG A 235 -10.02 16.52 -22.85
N GLU A 236 -9.83 16.75 -24.13
CA GLU A 236 -10.45 17.86 -24.81
C GLU A 236 -11.95 17.69 -24.65
N TYR A 237 -12.57 18.61 -23.90
CA TYR A 237 -14.02 18.72 -23.88
C TYR A 237 -14.36 19.83 -24.87
N PRO A 238 -14.67 19.52 -26.14
CA PRO A 238 -15.14 20.51 -27.09
C PRO A 238 -16.53 20.96 -26.65
N ILE A 239 -16.57 21.97 -25.78
CA ILE A 239 -17.82 22.65 -25.41
C ILE A 239 -18.11 23.64 -26.54
N LYS A 240 -19.07 23.29 -27.38
CA LYS A 240 -19.63 24.16 -28.42
C LYS A 240 -20.47 25.26 -27.79
N MET A 241 -20.25 26.53 -28.16
CA MET A 241 -20.94 27.67 -27.55
C MET A 241 -22.44 27.65 -27.86
N GLU A 242 -22.84 27.09 -28.99
CA GLU A 242 -24.23 26.90 -29.41
C GLU A 242 -24.99 26.02 -28.40
N ALA A 243 -24.31 25.01 -27.85
CA ALA A 243 -24.90 24.15 -26.82
C ALA A 243 -25.11 24.89 -25.48
N VAL A 244 -24.22 25.83 -25.15
CA VAL A 244 -24.37 26.69 -23.95
C VAL A 244 -25.59 27.60 -24.13
N VAL A 245 -25.68 28.30 -25.26
CA VAL A 245 -26.78 29.22 -25.58
C VAL A 245 -28.12 28.50 -25.58
N ARG A 246 -28.21 27.36 -26.29
CA ARG A 246 -29.43 26.53 -26.32
C ARG A 246 -29.86 26.12 -24.91
N THR A 247 -28.92 25.65 -24.10
CA THR A 247 -29.20 25.20 -22.73
C THR A 247 -29.71 26.36 -21.87
N LEU A 248 -29.08 27.52 -21.93
CA LEU A 248 -29.51 28.68 -21.14
C LEU A 248 -30.89 29.18 -21.57
N ARG A 249 -31.18 29.20 -22.88
CA ARG A 249 -32.49 29.59 -23.40
C ARG A 249 -33.59 28.66 -22.90
N GLU A 250 -33.41 27.36 -23.07
CA GLU A 250 -34.40 26.36 -22.65
C GLU A 250 -34.66 26.40 -21.14
N LEU A 251 -33.60 26.52 -20.34
CA LEU A 251 -33.76 26.64 -18.89
C LEU A 251 -34.45 27.94 -18.49
N ARG A 252 -34.17 29.06 -19.18
CA ARG A 252 -34.80 30.35 -18.88
C ARG A 252 -36.31 30.28 -19.09
N GLU A 253 -36.74 29.62 -20.17
CA GLU A 253 -38.15 29.50 -20.55
C GLU A 253 -38.90 28.47 -19.70
N LYS A 254 -38.30 27.30 -19.46
CA LYS A 254 -39.00 26.14 -18.88
C LYS A 254 -38.69 25.90 -17.41
N HIS A 255 -37.56 26.40 -16.89
CA HIS A 255 -37.13 26.10 -15.52
C HIS A 255 -36.25 27.21 -14.91
N PRO A 256 -36.83 28.38 -14.55
CA PRO A 256 -36.08 29.57 -14.09
C PRO A 256 -35.12 29.32 -12.93
N LEU A 257 -35.44 28.41 -12.01
CA LEU A 257 -34.56 28.01 -10.92
C LEU A 257 -33.27 27.30 -11.40
N TYR A 258 -33.37 26.43 -12.40
CA TYR A 258 -32.19 25.76 -12.98
C TYR A 258 -31.41 26.73 -13.86
N TYR A 259 -32.11 27.64 -14.53
CA TYR A 259 -31.45 28.76 -15.21
C TYR A 259 -30.61 29.60 -14.25
N LEU A 260 -31.14 29.96 -13.08
CA LEU A 260 -30.39 30.65 -12.04
C LEU A 260 -29.13 29.88 -11.63
N VAL A 261 -29.24 28.56 -11.35
CA VAL A 261 -28.08 27.71 -11.03
C VAL A 261 -27.01 27.79 -12.14
N TYR A 262 -27.42 27.72 -13.41
CA TYR A 262 -26.50 27.75 -14.54
C TYR A 262 -25.85 29.12 -14.74
N ARG A 263 -26.62 30.22 -14.61
CA ARG A 263 -26.12 31.59 -14.70
C ARG A 263 -25.11 31.87 -13.59
N LEU A 264 -25.42 31.49 -12.35
CA LEU A 264 -24.47 31.57 -11.23
C LEU A 264 -23.18 30.83 -11.57
N MET A 265 -23.25 29.57 -12.00
CA MET A 265 -22.04 28.81 -12.39
C MET A 265 -21.26 29.43 -13.55
N LEU A 266 -21.95 30.09 -14.49
CA LEU A 266 -21.34 30.74 -15.65
C LEU A 266 -20.65 32.05 -15.31
N GLU A 267 -21.17 32.84 -14.37
CA GLU A 267 -20.65 34.18 -14.05
C GLU A 267 -19.59 34.13 -12.97
N SER A 268 -19.85 33.38 -11.90
CA SER A 268 -18.94 33.23 -10.75
C SER A 268 -17.96 32.06 -10.91
N GLY A 269 -18.16 31.22 -11.92
CA GLY A 269 -17.44 29.97 -12.05
C GLY A 269 -17.76 28.97 -10.94
N LEU A 270 -18.85 29.10 -10.17
CA LEU A 270 -19.18 28.22 -9.06
C LEU A 270 -19.24 26.73 -9.43
N ARG A 271 -18.98 25.86 -8.44
CA ARG A 271 -19.31 24.43 -8.53
C ARG A 271 -20.81 24.26 -8.27
N VAL A 272 -21.44 23.27 -8.89
CA VAL A 272 -22.89 23.06 -8.76
C VAL A 272 -23.34 23.04 -7.30
N ASN A 273 -22.68 22.29 -6.41
CA ASN A 273 -23.06 22.23 -4.99
C ASN A 273 -22.99 23.59 -4.30
N HIS A 274 -22.03 24.44 -4.67
CA HIS A 274 -21.90 25.77 -4.08
C HIS A 274 -22.97 26.72 -4.62
N ALA A 275 -23.36 26.59 -5.89
CA ALA A 275 -24.49 27.35 -6.44
C ALA A 275 -25.81 26.96 -5.75
N LEU A 276 -26.06 25.66 -5.54
CA LEU A 276 -27.26 25.19 -4.82
C LEU A 276 -27.26 25.66 -3.36
N MET A 277 -26.09 25.59 -2.70
CA MET A 277 -25.92 26.06 -1.33
C MET A 277 -26.05 27.58 -1.23
N PHE A 278 -25.57 28.33 -2.22
CA PHE A 278 -25.74 29.78 -2.28
C PHE A 278 -27.22 30.15 -2.33
N ILE A 279 -28.02 29.56 -3.22
CA ILE A 279 -29.47 29.81 -3.31
C ILE A 279 -30.17 29.47 -1.98
N LYS A 280 -29.83 28.32 -1.38
CA LYS A 280 -30.43 27.87 -0.12
C LYS A 280 -30.06 28.77 1.07
N ALA A 281 -28.82 29.25 1.15
CA ALA A 281 -28.31 30.04 2.26
C ALA A 281 -28.22 31.54 1.95
N TYR A 282 -28.89 31.99 0.89
CA TYR A 282 -28.86 33.37 0.46
C TYR A 282 -29.47 34.27 1.54
N SER A 283 -28.67 35.15 2.12
CA SER A 283 -29.10 36.17 3.08
C SER A 283 -28.36 37.48 2.80
N PRO A 284 -28.92 38.35 1.93
CA PRO A 284 -28.20 39.52 1.42
C PRO A 284 -28.00 40.63 2.47
N SER A 285 -28.86 40.69 3.48
CA SER A 285 -28.85 41.71 4.54
C SER A 285 -27.83 41.47 5.65
N ASP A 286 -27.24 40.28 5.73
CA ASP A 286 -26.32 39.94 6.81
C ASP A 286 -25.04 40.76 6.70
N VAL A 287 -24.48 41.19 7.83
CA VAL A 287 -23.12 41.71 7.91
C VAL A 287 -22.21 40.56 8.34
N ILE A 288 -21.06 40.43 7.69
CA ILE A 288 -20.08 39.38 7.98
C ILE A 288 -18.71 39.98 8.25
N GLU A 289 -18.01 39.38 9.20
CA GLU A 289 -16.59 39.53 9.37
C GLU A 289 -15.91 38.47 8.51
N VAL A 290 -14.99 38.87 7.63
CA VAL A 290 -14.20 37.95 6.80
C VAL A 290 -13.06 37.41 7.66
N PRO A 291 -13.07 36.12 8.03
CA PRO A 291 -12.09 35.64 8.99
C PRO A 291 -10.66 35.71 8.43
N GLY A 292 -9.71 36.12 9.28
CA GLY A 292 -8.28 36.21 8.96
C GLY A 292 -7.85 37.51 8.26
N VAL A 293 -8.75 38.47 8.06
CA VAL A 293 -8.40 39.77 7.46
C VAL A 293 -9.05 40.97 8.17
N ASP A 294 -9.67 40.78 9.34
CA ASP A 294 -10.31 41.84 10.16
C ASP A 294 -11.22 42.82 9.37
N VAL A 295 -11.83 42.33 8.28
CA VAL A 295 -12.71 43.11 7.39
C VAL A 295 -14.16 42.78 7.70
N ILE A 296 -14.93 43.79 8.12
CA ILE A 296 -16.38 43.72 8.26
C ILE A 296 -17.02 44.27 6.99
N THR A 297 -17.92 43.51 6.37
CA THR A 297 -18.58 43.90 5.12
C THR A 297 -19.99 43.33 5.04
N GLY A 298 -20.88 43.95 4.25
CA GLY A 298 -22.16 43.34 3.90
C GLY A 298 -21.93 42.01 3.19
N ARG A 299 -22.74 40.99 3.53
CA ARG A 299 -22.65 39.67 2.90
C ARG A 299 -22.93 39.77 1.40
N LEU A 300 -23.89 40.60 1.01
CA LEU A 300 -24.06 41.08 -0.37
C LEU A 300 -23.52 42.50 -0.48
N VAL A 301 -22.67 42.74 -1.49
CA VAL A 301 -22.23 44.07 -1.91
C VAL A 301 -22.63 44.26 -3.37
N ILE A 302 -23.40 45.31 -3.65
CA ILE A 302 -23.82 45.69 -4.99
C ILE A 302 -22.86 46.78 -5.49
N LEU A 303 -22.05 46.46 -6.50
CA LEU A 303 -21.08 47.36 -7.15
C LEU A 303 -21.70 47.94 -8.43
N ASP A 304 -20.99 48.77 -9.19
CA ASP A 304 -21.56 49.45 -10.37
C ASP A 304 -22.05 48.49 -11.46
N ALA A 305 -21.24 47.48 -11.81
CA ALA A 305 -21.55 46.53 -12.88
C ALA A 305 -22.06 45.17 -12.39
N HIS A 306 -21.76 44.79 -11.15
CA HIS A 306 -21.98 43.42 -10.66
C HIS A 306 -22.18 43.40 -9.14
N CYS A 307 -22.52 42.23 -8.63
CA CYS A 307 -22.66 41.94 -7.21
C CYS A 307 -21.52 41.02 -6.75
N ARG A 308 -21.11 41.20 -5.51
CA ARG A 308 -20.21 40.30 -4.78
C ARG A 308 -20.96 39.76 -3.56
N TYR A 309 -20.95 38.44 -3.38
CA TYR A 309 -21.52 37.79 -2.20
C TYR A 309 -20.49 36.93 -1.47
N TYR A 310 -20.47 36.99 -0.15
CA TYR A 310 -19.65 36.13 0.69
C TYR A 310 -20.39 34.83 1.07
N LEU A 311 -19.95 33.70 0.51
CA LEU A 311 -20.51 32.37 0.74
C LEU A 311 -19.88 31.62 1.92
N GLY A 312 -18.64 31.95 2.27
CA GLY A 312 -17.99 31.48 3.50
C GLY A 312 -17.69 29.98 3.61
N VAL A 313 -17.58 29.23 2.51
CA VAL A 313 -17.19 27.81 2.58
C VAL A 313 -15.68 27.68 2.71
N ARG A 314 -15.18 27.42 3.92
CA ARG A 314 -13.75 27.30 4.20
C ARG A 314 -13.32 25.87 4.54
N ASP A 315 -14.00 25.23 5.48
CA ASP A 315 -13.64 23.90 6.01
C ASP A 315 -14.01 22.72 5.10
N SER A 316 -14.25 22.99 3.82
CA SER A 316 -14.53 21.97 2.83
C SER A 316 -13.29 21.69 1.99
N VAL A 317 -13.23 20.48 1.43
CA VAL A 317 -12.23 20.09 0.42
C VAL A 317 -12.11 21.10 -0.73
N LYS A 318 -13.17 21.84 -1.01
CA LYS A 318 -13.30 22.74 -2.15
C LYS A 318 -13.80 24.07 -1.61
N PRO A 319 -12.93 24.91 -1.03
CA PRO A 319 -13.36 26.18 -0.47
C PRO A 319 -14.02 27.06 -1.54
N CYS A 320 -14.87 27.95 -1.07
CA CYS A 320 -15.63 28.90 -1.87
C CYS A 320 -16.09 30.06 -1.00
N GLU A 321 -15.33 31.16 -1.05
CA GLU A 321 -15.58 32.31 -0.20
C GLU A 321 -16.39 33.37 -0.92
N TRP A 322 -16.07 33.66 -2.17
CA TRP A 322 -16.67 34.77 -2.91
C TRP A 322 -17.45 34.29 -4.13
N VAL A 323 -18.57 34.96 -4.39
CA VAL A 323 -19.43 34.74 -5.55
C VAL A 323 -19.63 36.08 -6.26
N PHE A 324 -19.27 36.15 -7.54
CA PHE A 324 -19.46 37.33 -8.38
C PHE A 324 -20.52 37.05 -9.43
N PHE A 325 -21.52 37.93 -9.57
CA PHE A 325 -22.63 37.73 -10.50
C PHE A 325 -23.26 39.06 -10.91
N SER A 326 -23.96 39.11 -12.03
CA SER A 326 -24.59 40.32 -12.54
C SER A 326 -25.87 40.69 -11.79
N LYS A 327 -26.16 42.00 -11.73
CA LYS A 327 -27.32 42.55 -11.00
C LYS A 327 -28.67 41.98 -11.46
N ASP A 328 -28.78 41.59 -12.72
CA ASP A 328 -29.99 41.00 -13.30
C ASP A 328 -30.39 39.66 -12.66
N LEU A 329 -29.50 39.00 -11.91
CA LEU A 329 -29.84 37.80 -11.16
C LEU A 329 -30.47 38.08 -9.79
N LEU A 330 -30.40 39.31 -9.26
CA LEU A 330 -30.98 39.64 -7.95
C LEU A 330 -32.48 39.30 -7.86
N PRO A 331 -33.34 39.64 -8.83
CA PRO A 331 -34.75 39.27 -8.76
C PRO A 331 -34.99 37.76 -8.70
N LEU A 332 -34.20 36.97 -9.44
CA LEU A 332 -34.28 35.51 -9.41
C LEU A 332 -33.77 34.93 -8.08
N LEU A 333 -32.72 35.51 -7.52
CA LEU A 333 -32.19 35.11 -6.22
C LEU A 333 -33.19 35.38 -5.10
N GLU A 334 -33.86 36.54 -5.11
CA GLU A 334 -34.93 36.82 -4.15
C GLU A 334 -36.12 35.88 -4.34
N ALA A 335 -36.56 35.64 -5.58
CA ALA A 335 -37.68 34.76 -5.87
C ALA A 335 -37.45 33.30 -5.43
N PHE A 336 -36.20 32.83 -5.44
CA PHE A 336 -35.84 31.46 -5.08
C PHE A 336 -35.03 31.34 -3.78
N LYS A 337 -34.99 32.39 -2.97
CA LYS A 337 -34.27 32.42 -1.70
C LYS A 337 -34.73 31.27 -0.80
N GLY A 338 -33.76 30.52 -0.25
CA GLY A 338 -34.05 29.42 0.68
C GLY A 338 -34.46 28.10 0.02
N VAL A 339 -34.66 28.06 -1.29
CA VAL A 339 -35.12 26.85 -1.99
C VAL A 339 -34.02 25.77 -1.97
N ASN A 340 -34.39 24.56 -1.54
CA ASN A 340 -33.51 23.41 -1.55
C ASN A 340 -33.60 22.66 -2.89
N VAL A 341 -32.57 22.77 -3.72
CA VAL A 341 -32.54 22.12 -5.03
C VAL A 341 -31.75 20.81 -4.96
N SER A 342 -32.41 19.69 -5.27
CA SER A 342 -31.74 18.40 -5.39
C SER A 342 -30.81 18.38 -6.60
N ARG A 343 -29.50 18.19 -6.35
CA ARG A 343 -28.50 17.96 -7.40
C ARG A 343 -28.89 16.79 -8.31
N HIS A 344 -29.44 15.72 -7.73
CA HIS A 344 -29.85 14.54 -8.50
C HIS A 344 -31.00 14.90 -9.46
N ALA A 345 -32.02 15.61 -8.97
CA ALA A 345 -33.16 16.05 -9.79
C ALA A 345 -32.70 16.96 -10.95
N LEU A 346 -31.84 17.94 -10.65
CA LEU A 346 -31.26 18.82 -11.66
C LEU A 346 -30.48 18.04 -12.73
N LEU A 347 -29.63 17.09 -12.32
CA LEU A 347 -28.87 16.28 -13.28
C LEU A 347 -29.76 15.33 -14.08
N LYS A 348 -30.81 14.76 -13.49
CA LYS A 348 -31.78 13.91 -14.17
C LYS A 348 -32.54 14.71 -15.23
N TYR A 349 -33.03 15.89 -14.88
CA TYR A 349 -33.73 16.80 -15.81
C TYR A 349 -32.83 17.15 -16.99
N VAL A 350 -31.64 17.69 -16.74
CA VAL A 350 -30.70 18.13 -17.78
C VAL A 350 -30.34 17.01 -18.74
N LYS A 351 -30.08 15.80 -18.21
CA LYS A 351 -29.79 14.63 -19.05
C LYS A 351 -30.99 14.21 -19.90
N GLY A 352 -32.18 14.17 -19.29
CA GLY A 352 -33.41 13.79 -20.00
C GLY A 352 -33.76 14.72 -21.15
N HIS A 353 -33.35 15.98 -21.08
CA HIS A 353 -33.61 17.01 -22.11
C HIS A 353 -32.41 17.24 -23.05
N GLY A 354 -31.36 16.40 -22.99
CA GLY A 354 -30.20 16.57 -23.88
C GLY A 354 -29.43 17.89 -23.68
N LEU A 355 -29.53 18.48 -22.48
CA LEU A 355 -28.93 19.76 -22.13
C LEU A 355 -27.47 19.61 -21.68
N LEU A 356 -26.70 20.71 -21.78
CA LEU A 356 -25.30 20.72 -21.38
C LEU A 356 -25.15 20.51 -19.87
N LEU A 357 -24.35 19.52 -19.42
CA LEU A 357 -24.17 19.27 -17.98
C LEU A 357 -23.60 20.50 -17.24
N PRO A 358 -24.04 20.79 -15.99
CA PRO A 358 -23.64 22.00 -15.26
C PRO A 358 -22.13 22.11 -15.06
N LYS A 359 -21.43 20.98 -14.90
CA LYS A 359 -19.97 20.94 -14.70
C LYS A 359 -19.19 21.62 -15.82
N TYR A 360 -19.77 21.79 -17.00
CA TYR A 360 -19.14 22.46 -18.14
C TYR A 360 -19.20 23.98 -18.03
N LEU A 361 -20.16 24.55 -17.32
CA LEU A 361 -20.34 26.01 -17.19
C LEU A 361 -19.13 26.65 -16.49
N ARG A 362 -18.59 26.00 -15.45
CA ARG A 362 -17.34 26.43 -14.79
C ARG A 362 -16.13 26.43 -15.73
N LYS A 363 -16.09 25.53 -16.73
CA LYS A 363 -15.04 25.50 -17.75
C LYS A 363 -15.23 26.59 -18.80
N VAL A 364 -16.48 26.86 -19.18
CA VAL A 364 -16.83 27.98 -20.08
C VAL A 364 -16.45 29.31 -19.44
N ASN A 365 -16.84 29.53 -18.18
CA ASN A 365 -16.42 30.71 -17.41
C ASN A 365 -14.89 30.87 -17.44
N TRP A 366 -14.12 29.81 -17.16
CA TRP A 366 -12.66 29.86 -17.21
C TRP A 366 -12.12 30.28 -18.58
N ARG A 367 -12.69 29.75 -19.67
CA ARG A 367 -12.29 30.12 -21.04
C ARG A 367 -12.58 31.59 -21.37
N ILE A 368 -13.69 32.12 -20.86
CA ILE A 368 -14.08 33.52 -21.09
C ILE A 368 -13.19 34.44 -20.25
N ILE A 369 -13.10 34.18 -18.94
CA ILE A 369 -12.43 35.08 -18.00
C ILE A 369 -10.93 35.19 -18.27
N THR A 370 -10.26 34.10 -18.63
CA THR A 370 -8.81 34.12 -18.95
C THR A 370 -8.47 34.79 -20.28
N ARG A 371 -9.47 35.03 -21.14
CA ARG A 371 -9.31 35.86 -22.34
C ARG A 371 -9.54 37.34 -22.05
N ALA A 372 -10.35 37.64 -21.02
CA ALA A 372 -10.70 39.01 -20.65
C ALA A 372 -9.73 39.61 -19.62
N ILE A 373 -9.21 38.79 -18.70
CA ILE A 373 -8.32 39.19 -17.61
C ILE A 373 -6.98 38.46 -17.82
N PRO A 374 -5.88 39.21 -18.10
CA PRO A 374 -4.56 38.61 -18.29
C PRO A 374 -4.02 37.91 -17.03
N ASP A 375 -4.33 38.46 -15.85
CA ASP A 375 -3.91 37.91 -14.56
C ASP A 375 -4.74 36.66 -14.19
N LYS A 376 -4.06 35.51 -14.14
CA LYS A 376 -4.65 34.22 -13.80
C LYS A 376 -4.99 34.09 -12.32
N ASP A 377 -4.31 34.81 -11.44
CA ASP A 377 -4.59 34.76 -10.00
C ASP A 377 -5.85 35.55 -9.67
N VAL A 378 -6.11 36.66 -10.35
CA VAL A 378 -7.41 37.33 -10.32
C VAL A 378 -8.51 36.39 -10.82
N CYS A 379 -8.29 35.68 -11.93
CA CYS A 379 -9.26 34.69 -12.44
C CYS A 379 -9.52 33.55 -11.43
N ARG A 380 -8.47 33.06 -10.75
CA ARG A 380 -8.56 32.03 -9.72
C ARG A 380 -9.31 32.54 -8.50
N PHE A 381 -9.02 33.75 -8.06
CA PHE A 381 -9.71 34.42 -6.96
C PHE A 381 -11.21 34.53 -7.25
N ILE A 382 -11.60 35.02 -8.44
CA ILE A 382 -13.01 35.12 -8.87
C ILE A 382 -13.71 33.75 -8.83
N GLN A 383 -13.04 32.68 -9.27
CA GLN A 383 -13.58 31.32 -9.20
C GLN A 383 -13.47 30.64 -7.81
N SER A 384 -13.02 31.38 -6.79
CA SER A 384 -12.67 30.88 -5.46
C SER A 384 -11.75 29.65 -5.50
N ARG A 385 -10.67 29.73 -6.29
CA ARG A 385 -9.58 28.74 -6.35
C ARG A 385 -8.37 29.22 -5.54
N LEU A 386 -8.62 29.55 -4.27
CA LEU A 386 -7.64 30.25 -3.42
C LEU A 386 -6.34 29.46 -3.24
N GLY A 387 -6.40 28.12 -3.14
CA GLY A 387 -5.20 27.28 -3.06
C GLY A 387 -4.43 27.09 -4.38
N GLU A 388 -4.86 27.73 -5.48
CA GLU A 388 -4.15 27.74 -6.77
C GLU A 388 -3.49 29.10 -7.07
N ILE A 389 -3.68 30.09 -6.19
CA ILE A 389 -3.08 31.43 -6.29
C ILE A 389 -1.59 31.33 -5.93
N ALA A 390 -0.73 31.98 -6.70
CA ALA A 390 0.73 31.91 -6.56
C ALA A 390 1.27 32.78 -5.41
#